data_AF-N9Q1K9-F1
#
_entry.id   AF-N9Q1K9-F1
#
_cell.length_a   1.000
_cell.length_b   1.000
_cell.length_c   1.000
_cell.angle_alpha   90.00
_cell.angle_beta   90.00
_cell.angle_gamma   90.00
#
_symmetry.space_group_name_H-M   'P 1'
#
loop_
_entity.id
_entity.type
_entity.pdbx_description
1 polymer ?
#
loop_
_entity_poly.entity_id
_entity_poly.type
_entity_poly.pdbx_seq_one_letter_code
_entity_poly.pdbx_strand_id
1 'polypeptide(L)'
;MTWKLQAITGEFTGQELNIERDMLVGRHQDADILLQSADISRRHAALLLKDQQLWVQDLNSSNGTFINDARIEQETELHDGDILQFASFVFSVLAPAVETELPEIEAEPVTANTHDQGMPSIAERAVETPITRDGMPQQVAIPKPAPIPEGVQVQAVPEPQPVALEEPVSRVAEEKEQQKNASVGLISIIVLIILAVIAWLFFK
;
A
#
# COMPACT_ATOMS: atom_id res chain seq x y z
N MET A 1 -3.45 -24.25 -3.46
CA MET A 1 -3.25 -23.14 -2.50
C MET A 1 -2.76 -21.96 -3.31
N THR A 2 -3.61 -20.97 -3.54
CA THR A 2 -3.36 -19.88 -4.49
C THR A 2 -3.42 -18.55 -3.77
N TRP A 3 -2.41 -17.70 -4.00
CA TRP A 3 -2.41 -16.31 -3.53
C TRP A 3 -3.40 -15.49 -4.33
N LYS A 4 -4.01 -14.48 -3.70
CA LYS A 4 -4.89 -13.55 -4.38
C LYS A 4 -4.52 -12.11 -4.10
N LEU A 5 -4.76 -11.24 -5.09
CA LEU A 5 -4.75 -9.80 -4.92
C LEU A 5 -6.17 -9.27 -5.09
N GLN A 6 -6.70 -8.60 -4.08
CA GLN A 6 -7.99 -7.94 -4.15
C GLN A 6 -7.79 -6.44 -4.39
N ALA A 7 -8.31 -5.91 -5.50
CA ALA A 7 -8.22 -4.49 -5.79
C ALA A 7 -9.08 -3.68 -4.81
N ILE A 8 -8.46 -2.69 -4.16
CA ILE A 8 -9.08 -1.76 -3.20
C ILE A 8 -9.49 -0.46 -3.91
N THR A 9 -8.73 -0.05 -4.93
CA THR A 9 -8.96 1.22 -5.64
C THR A 9 -9.10 1.03 -7.15
N GLY A 10 -9.69 2.05 -7.78
CA GLY A 10 -9.82 2.15 -9.24
C GLY A 10 -11.03 1.39 -9.82
N GLU A 11 -10.99 1.20 -11.13
CA GLU A 11 -12.05 0.52 -11.91
C GLU A 11 -12.22 -0.97 -11.55
N PHE A 12 -11.22 -1.55 -10.88
CA PHE A 12 -11.19 -2.96 -10.50
C PHE A 12 -11.64 -3.22 -9.06
N THR A 13 -12.10 -2.20 -8.33
CA THR A 13 -12.44 -2.32 -6.90
C THR A 13 -13.35 -3.53 -6.62
N GLY A 14 -12.91 -4.40 -5.71
CA GLY A 14 -13.61 -5.64 -5.33
C GLY A 14 -13.29 -6.86 -6.22
N GLN A 15 -12.54 -6.69 -7.31
CA GLN A 15 -12.06 -7.80 -8.12
C GLN A 15 -10.90 -8.53 -7.43
N GLU A 16 -10.96 -9.87 -7.44
CA GLU A 16 -9.88 -10.74 -7.00
C GLU A 16 -9.11 -11.29 -8.20
N LEU A 17 -7.78 -11.21 -8.12
CA LEU A 17 -6.85 -11.75 -9.11
C LEU A 17 -6.08 -12.91 -8.48
N ASN A 18 -6.20 -14.10 -9.06
CA ASN A 18 -5.47 -15.29 -8.60
C ASN A 18 -4.04 -15.26 -9.15
N ILE A 19 -3.06 -15.48 -8.27
CA ILE A 19 -1.64 -15.54 -8.61
C ILE A 19 -1.17 -17.00 -8.52
N GLU A 20 -1.10 -17.66 -9.67
CA GLU A 20 -0.75 -19.10 -9.78
C GLU A 20 0.65 -19.33 -10.34
N ARG A 21 1.29 -18.28 -10.85
CA ARG A 21 2.62 -18.28 -11.48
C ARG A 21 3.21 -16.89 -11.38
N ASP A 22 4.43 -16.73 -11.87
CA ASP A 22 5.00 -15.41 -12.09
C ASP A 22 4.10 -14.60 -13.03
N MET A 23 3.76 -13.38 -12.62
CA MET A 23 2.87 -12.49 -13.34
C MET A 23 3.49 -11.11 -13.51
N LEU A 24 3.40 -10.57 -14.71
CA LEU A 24 3.84 -9.22 -15.01
C LEU A 24 2.70 -8.23 -14.79
N VAL A 25 2.97 -7.17 -14.03
CA VAL A 25 2.05 -6.04 -13.84
C VAL A 25 2.49 -4.87 -14.71
N GLY A 26 1.56 -4.24 -15.42
CA GLY A 26 1.87 -3.06 -16.22
C GLY A 26 0.70 -2.58 -17.07
N ARG A 27 0.92 -1.48 -17.80
CA ARG A 27 -0.10 -0.90 -18.71
C ARG A 27 -0.08 -1.44 -20.13
N HIS A 28 0.96 -2.19 -20.49
CA HIS A 28 1.10 -2.73 -21.85
C HIS A 28 0.36 -4.05 -21.96
N GLN A 29 -0.12 -4.38 -23.16
CA GLN A 29 -0.83 -5.63 -23.45
C GLN A 29 -0.03 -6.91 -23.17
N ASP A 30 1.29 -6.80 -23.00
CA ASP A 30 2.15 -7.95 -22.65
C ASP A 30 2.13 -8.25 -21.14
N ALA A 31 1.49 -7.40 -20.32
CA ALA A 31 1.31 -7.64 -18.89
C ALA A 31 0.17 -8.64 -18.64
N ASP A 32 0.37 -9.54 -17.67
CA ASP A 32 -0.66 -10.46 -17.21
C ASP A 32 -1.73 -9.73 -16.38
N ILE A 33 -1.30 -8.76 -15.57
CA ILE A 33 -2.17 -7.85 -14.83
C ILE A 33 -2.10 -6.49 -15.52
N LEU A 34 -3.10 -6.24 -16.35
CA LEU A 34 -3.20 -5.04 -17.18
C LEU A 34 -3.85 -3.89 -16.40
N LEU A 35 -3.06 -2.90 -16.02
CA LEU A 35 -3.53 -1.67 -15.35
C LEU A 35 -3.44 -0.50 -16.33
N GLN A 36 -4.57 -0.11 -16.93
CA GLN A 36 -4.63 0.85 -18.03
C GLN A 36 -4.62 2.30 -17.55
N SER A 37 -3.48 2.74 -17.01
CA SER A 37 -3.31 4.13 -16.59
C SER A 37 -1.97 4.72 -17.01
N ALA A 38 -1.92 6.04 -17.16
CA ALA A 38 -0.74 6.78 -17.58
C ALA A 38 0.38 6.77 -16.52
N ASP A 39 0.00 6.63 -15.25
CA ASP A 39 0.91 6.55 -14.10
C ASP A 39 1.52 5.16 -13.90
N ILE A 40 0.99 4.13 -14.57
CA ILE A 40 1.57 2.79 -14.60
C ILE A 40 2.56 2.66 -15.75
N SER A 41 3.71 2.04 -15.50
CA SER A 41 4.73 1.78 -16.51
C SER A 41 4.34 0.59 -17.39
N ARG A 42 4.86 0.50 -18.62
CA ARG A 42 4.56 -0.61 -19.55
C ARG A 42 4.82 -1.98 -18.92
N ARG A 43 5.97 -2.09 -18.23
CA ARG A 43 6.35 -3.19 -17.34
C ARG A 43 6.64 -2.50 -16.01
N HIS A 44 5.75 -2.61 -15.04
CA HIS A 44 5.80 -1.84 -13.80
C HIS A 44 6.41 -2.67 -12.68
N ALA A 45 5.88 -3.86 -12.43
CA ALA A 45 6.39 -4.78 -11.42
C ALA A 45 6.22 -6.22 -11.89
N ALA A 46 6.99 -7.13 -11.29
CA ALA A 46 6.81 -8.56 -11.41
C ALA A 46 6.36 -9.12 -10.06
N LEU A 47 5.32 -9.94 -10.10
CA LEU A 47 4.93 -10.82 -9.00
C LEU A 47 5.61 -12.16 -9.27
N LEU A 48 6.36 -12.66 -8.29
CA LEU A 48 7.14 -13.88 -8.41
C LEU A 48 6.62 -14.89 -7.38
N LEU A 49 6.29 -16.09 -7.82
CA LEU A 49 5.81 -17.16 -6.94
C LEU A 49 6.94 -18.17 -6.72
N LYS A 50 7.66 -18.02 -5.61
CA LYS A 50 8.83 -18.85 -5.25
C LYS A 50 8.52 -19.66 -4.01
N ASP A 51 8.67 -20.98 -4.07
CA ASP A 51 8.46 -21.87 -2.92
C ASP A 51 7.08 -21.70 -2.22
N GLN A 52 6.02 -21.49 -3.01
CA GLN A 52 4.67 -21.14 -2.55
C GLN A 52 4.53 -19.79 -1.82
N GLN A 53 5.60 -19.00 -1.76
CA GLN A 53 5.60 -17.65 -1.23
C GLN A 53 5.49 -16.62 -2.36
N LEU A 54 4.72 -15.56 -2.12
CA LEU A 54 4.56 -14.48 -3.08
C LEU A 54 5.60 -13.39 -2.81
N TRP A 55 6.28 -12.96 -3.88
CA TRP A 55 7.27 -11.88 -3.86
C TRP A 55 6.89 -10.83 -4.89
N VAL A 56 7.31 -9.59 -4.67
CA VAL A 56 7.16 -8.50 -5.62
C VAL A 56 8.50 -7.83 -5.91
N GLN A 57 8.73 -7.52 -7.19
CA GLN A 57 9.89 -6.78 -7.67
C GLN A 57 9.44 -5.61 -8.54
N ASP A 58 9.83 -4.40 -8.17
CA ASP A 58 9.67 -3.23 -9.03
C ASP A 58 10.62 -3.31 -10.24
N LEU A 59 10.10 -3.11 -11.45
CA LEU A 59 10.88 -3.18 -12.70
C LEU A 59 11.37 -1.80 -13.14
N ASN A 60 11.85 -1.00 -12.18
CA ASN A 60 12.25 0.40 -12.36
C ASN A 60 11.09 1.23 -12.91
N SER A 61 9.95 1.13 -12.26
CA SER A 61 8.75 1.87 -12.63
C SER A 61 8.88 3.36 -12.33
N SER A 62 8.14 4.18 -13.06
CA SER A 62 8.23 5.65 -12.96
C SER A 62 7.74 6.18 -11.61
N ASN A 63 6.68 5.59 -11.06
CA ASN A 63 6.06 6.02 -9.80
C ASN A 63 6.40 5.11 -8.61
N GLY A 64 7.04 3.96 -8.86
CA GLY A 64 7.40 2.99 -7.83
C GLY A 64 6.26 2.03 -7.47
N THR A 65 6.69 0.98 -6.77
CA THR A 65 5.85 -0.01 -6.09
C THR A 65 6.01 0.18 -4.58
N PHE A 66 4.92 0.04 -3.82
CA PHE A 66 4.90 0.23 -2.38
C PHE A 66 4.23 -0.95 -1.68
N ILE A 67 4.71 -1.30 -0.50
CA ILE A 67 4.09 -2.26 0.41
C ILE A 67 3.83 -1.52 1.73
N ASN A 68 2.59 -1.48 2.19
CA ASN A 68 2.18 -0.79 3.42
C ASN A 68 2.72 0.66 3.47
N ASP A 69 2.49 1.42 2.39
CA ASP A 69 2.95 2.79 2.16
C ASP A 69 4.49 2.99 2.09
N ALA A 70 5.29 1.93 2.21
CA ALA A 70 6.73 1.98 2.07
C ALA A 70 7.16 1.58 0.65
N ARG A 71 7.96 2.43 -0.01
CA ARG A 71 8.49 2.14 -1.35
C ARG A 71 9.52 1.01 -1.26
N ILE A 72 9.38 0.01 -2.12
CA ILE A 72 10.37 -1.07 -2.23
C ILE A 72 11.51 -0.67 -3.17
N GLU A 73 12.74 -1.03 -2.82
CA GLU A 73 13.91 -0.86 -3.69
C GLU A 73 14.43 -2.19 -4.24
N GLN A 74 14.11 -3.29 -3.56
CA GLN A 74 14.54 -4.64 -3.88
C GLN A 74 13.33 -5.56 -3.93
N GLU A 75 13.56 -6.76 -4.44
CA GLU A 75 12.57 -7.83 -4.38
C GLU A 75 12.19 -8.08 -2.91
N THR A 76 10.89 -8.04 -2.61
CA THR A 76 10.37 -8.12 -1.24
C THR A 76 9.27 -9.17 -1.16
N GLU A 77 9.29 -9.96 -0.08
CA GLU A 77 8.29 -10.97 0.23
C GLU A 77 6.96 -10.31 0.66
N LEU A 78 5.85 -10.82 0.16
CA LEU A 78 4.50 -10.36 0.53
C LEU A 78 3.87 -11.33 1.53
N HIS A 79 3.16 -10.78 2.50
CA HIS A 79 2.45 -11.52 3.53
C HIS A 79 0.94 -11.33 3.41
N ASP A 80 0.19 -12.19 4.11
CA ASP A 80 -1.26 -12.03 4.22
C ASP A 80 -1.63 -10.66 4.80
N GLY A 81 -2.59 -9.98 4.18
CA GLY A 81 -3.09 -8.68 4.62
C GLY A 81 -2.21 -7.48 4.23
N ASP A 82 -1.07 -7.69 3.57
CA ASP A 82 -0.25 -6.58 3.09
C ASP A 82 -1.01 -5.71 2.07
N ILE A 83 -0.77 -4.40 2.13
CA ILE A 83 -1.29 -3.45 1.16
C ILE A 83 -0.24 -3.20 0.09
N LEU A 84 -0.47 -3.75 -1.09
CA LEU A 84 0.41 -3.62 -2.24
C LEU A 84 -0.09 -2.51 -3.16
N GLN A 85 0.76 -1.55 -3.48
CA GLN A 85 0.40 -0.40 -4.31
C GLN A 85 1.33 -0.26 -5.51
N PHE A 86 0.73 -0.12 -6.69
CA PHE A 86 1.37 0.20 -7.95
C PHE A 86 0.87 1.56 -8.41
N ALA A 87 1.69 2.61 -8.31
CA ALA A 87 1.25 3.99 -8.54
C ALA A 87 -0.09 4.32 -7.83
N SER A 88 -1.18 4.60 -8.56
CA SER A 88 -2.51 4.89 -7.98
C SER A 88 -3.37 3.65 -7.65
N PHE A 89 -2.94 2.45 -8.04
CA PHE A 89 -3.70 1.22 -7.82
C PHE A 89 -3.25 0.54 -6.53
N VAL A 90 -4.21 0.24 -5.66
CA VAL A 90 -3.97 -0.37 -4.35
C VAL A 90 -4.68 -1.72 -4.30
N PHE A 91 -3.98 -2.73 -3.80
CA PHE A 91 -4.42 -4.12 -3.67
C PHE A 91 -4.19 -4.63 -2.25
N SER A 92 -5.11 -5.43 -1.74
CA SER A 92 -4.90 -6.25 -0.55
C SER A 92 -4.35 -7.59 -0.97
N VAL A 93 -3.27 -8.04 -0.32
CA VAL A 93 -2.73 -9.39 -0.49
C VAL A 93 -3.50 -10.35 0.39
N LEU A 94 -3.92 -11.48 -0.18
CA LEU A 94 -4.60 -12.57 0.52
C LEU A 94 -3.81 -13.86 0.33
N ALA A 95 -3.28 -14.40 1.43
CA ALA A 95 -2.56 -15.66 1.41
C ALA A 95 -3.52 -16.84 1.18
N PRO A 96 -3.04 -17.92 0.56
CA PRO A 96 -3.78 -19.16 0.59
C PRO A 96 -3.98 -19.60 2.04
N ALA A 97 -5.16 -20.14 2.36
CA ALA A 97 -5.42 -20.76 3.66
C ALA A 97 -4.46 -21.95 3.85
N VAL A 98 -3.32 -21.71 4.50
CA VAL A 98 -2.41 -22.74 4.95
C VAL A 98 -2.98 -23.23 6.27
N GLU A 99 -3.50 -24.46 6.28
CA GLU A 99 -3.64 -25.22 7.53
C GLU A 99 -2.25 -25.27 8.14
N THR A 100 -2.02 -24.41 9.12
CA THR A 100 -0.75 -24.34 9.81
C THR A 100 -0.65 -25.63 10.62
N GLU A 101 0.10 -26.60 10.10
CA GLU A 101 0.79 -27.56 10.96
C GLU A 101 1.75 -26.71 11.80
N LEU A 102 1.24 -26.23 12.93
CA LEU A 102 2.04 -25.62 13.98
C LEU A 102 3.22 -26.58 14.20
N PRO A 103 4.48 -26.12 14.22
CA PRO A 103 5.56 -26.97 14.69
C PRO A 103 5.15 -27.45 16.07
N GLU A 104 4.98 -28.75 16.23
CA GLU A 104 4.81 -29.39 17.53
C GLU A 104 6.08 -29.06 18.30
N ILE A 105 6.02 -27.97 19.08
CA ILE A 105 7.05 -27.64 20.04
C ILE A 105 7.05 -28.84 20.98
N GLU A 106 8.05 -29.71 20.86
CA GLU A 106 8.35 -30.73 21.84
C GLU A 106 8.58 -30.01 23.16
N ALA A 107 7.50 -29.82 23.91
CA ALA A 107 7.54 -29.33 25.27
C ALA A 107 8.19 -30.45 26.09
N GLU A 108 9.50 -30.35 26.29
CA GLU A 108 10.18 -31.02 27.39
C GLU A 108 9.34 -30.79 28.67
N PRO A 109 8.98 -31.85 29.42
CA PRO A 109 8.10 -31.72 30.57
C PRO A 109 8.81 -30.94 31.67
N VAL A 110 8.52 -29.65 31.77
CA VAL A 110 8.80 -28.86 32.98
C VAL A 110 7.99 -29.47 34.12
N THR A 111 8.74 -29.99 35.09
CA THR A 111 8.25 -30.63 36.29
C THR A 111 7.18 -29.78 36.98
N ALA A 112 6.02 -30.40 37.17
CA ALA A 112 4.90 -29.84 37.89
C ALA A 112 5.30 -29.49 39.33
N ASN A 113 5.48 -28.20 39.62
CA ASN A 113 5.39 -27.70 40.98
C ASN A 113 3.95 -27.27 41.23
N THR A 114 3.22 -28.15 41.88
CA THR A 114 1.90 -27.95 42.46
C THR A 114 1.94 -26.76 43.41
N HIS A 115 1.28 -25.65 43.09
CA HIS A 115 0.76 -24.72 44.08
C HIS A 115 -0.73 -24.55 43.82
N ASP A 116 -1.46 -25.43 44.49
CA ASP A 116 -2.90 -25.36 44.75
C ASP A 116 -3.17 -24.17 45.66
N GLN A 117 -3.67 -23.06 45.12
CA GLN A 117 -4.40 -22.04 45.89
C GLN A 117 -5.50 -21.39 45.04
N GLY A 118 -6.73 -21.92 45.19
CA GLY A 118 -7.95 -21.11 45.33
C GLY A 118 -8.58 -20.44 44.10
N MET A 119 -9.66 -21.07 43.60
CA MET A 119 -10.86 -20.55 42.90
C MET A 119 -11.23 -19.04 43.01
N PRO A 120 -12.15 -18.47 42.16
CA PRO A 120 -12.96 -19.05 41.07
C PRO A 120 -13.15 -18.19 39.79
N SER A 121 -13.90 -18.79 38.86
CA SER A 121 -14.40 -18.35 37.54
C SER A 121 -15.12 -16.98 37.47
N ILE A 122 -14.81 -16.21 36.42
CA ILE A 122 -15.55 -14.99 36.01
C ILE A 122 -16.81 -15.42 35.23
N ALA A 123 -17.79 -15.99 35.92
CA ALA A 123 -19.13 -16.23 35.39
C ALA A 123 -20.09 -15.05 35.64
N GLU A 124 -19.57 -13.85 35.91
CA GLU A 124 -20.36 -12.74 36.48
C GLU A 124 -20.31 -11.44 35.67
N ARG A 125 -19.95 -11.49 34.38
CA ARG A 125 -20.02 -10.32 33.49
C ARG A 125 -21.08 -10.46 32.40
N ALA A 126 -22.28 -10.84 32.80
CA ALA A 126 -23.48 -10.72 31.98
C ALA A 126 -24.47 -9.80 32.71
N VAL A 127 -24.27 -8.49 32.57
CA VAL A 127 -25.26 -7.48 32.94
C VAL A 127 -25.50 -6.59 31.73
N GLU A 128 -26.51 -7.00 30.96
CA GLU A 128 -27.62 -6.16 30.51
C GLU A 128 -27.29 -4.75 29.98
N THR A 129 -27.12 -4.64 28.67
CA THR A 129 -27.49 -3.42 27.94
C THR A 129 -28.82 -3.66 27.23
N PRO A 130 -29.94 -3.02 27.64
CA PRO A 130 -31.19 -3.11 26.90
C PRO A 130 -31.05 -2.37 25.55
N ILE A 131 -31.24 -3.13 24.48
CA ILE A 131 -31.38 -2.65 23.10
C ILE A 131 -32.83 -2.17 22.92
N THR A 132 -33.01 -0.96 22.38
CA THR A 132 -34.33 -0.46 21.98
C THR A 132 -34.89 -1.29 20.82
N ARG A 133 -36.17 -1.67 20.95
CA ARG A 133 -36.84 -2.70 20.14
C ARG A 133 -37.47 -2.18 18.85
N ASP A 134 -37.49 -0.87 18.60
CA ASP A 134 -38.30 -0.29 17.52
C ASP A 134 -37.42 0.45 16.52
N GLY A 135 -36.97 -0.28 15.50
CA GLY A 135 -36.38 0.32 14.31
C GLY A 135 -37.36 1.27 13.63
N MET A 136 -36.97 2.55 13.53
CA MET A 136 -37.59 3.67 12.77
C MET A 136 -38.98 4.15 13.27
N PRO A 137 -39.47 5.36 12.88
CA PRO A 137 -38.90 6.49 12.12
C PRO A 137 -39.29 7.90 12.70
N GLN A 138 -39.08 8.94 11.87
CA GLN A 138 -39.86 10.20 11.76
C GLN A 138 -39.21 11.48 12.28
N GLN A 139 -38.38 12.08 11.42
CA GLN A 139 -38.47 13.51 11.05
C GLN A 139 -37.48 13.81 9.90
N VAL A 140 -37.89 13.48 8.68
CA VAL A 140 -37.28 14.08 7.47
C VAL A 140 -38.21 15.21 7.06
N ALA A 141 -37.91 16.42 7.51
CA ALA A 141 -38.50 17.61 6.91
C ALA A 141 -37.86 17.78 5.53
N ILE A 142 -38.59 17.44 4.47
CA ILE A 142 -38.18 17.76 3.10
C ILE A 142 -38.28 19.29 2.98
N PRO A 143 -37.17 20.03 2.78
CA PRO A 143 -37.26 21.46 2.52
C PRO A 143 -37.98 21.67 1.18
N LYS A 144 -38.97 22.55 1.17
CA LYS A 144 -39.73 22.92 -0.03
C LYS A 144 -38.75 23.49 -1.08
N PRO A 145 -38.84 23.12 -2.37
CA PRO A 145 -37.95 23.65 -3.39
C PRO A 145 -38.00 25.17 -3.44
N ALA A 146 -36.83 25.82 -3.51
CA ALA A 146 -36.75 27.27 -3.68
C ALA A 146 -37.43 27.68 -5.00
N PRO A 147 -38.23 28.75 -5.04
CA PRO A 147 -38.79 29.25 -6.29
C PRO A 147 -37.65 29.72 -7.20
N ILE A 148 -37.59 29.19 -8.42
CA ILE A 148 -36.70 29.70 -9.46
C ILE A 148 -37.27 31.07 -9.88
N PRO A 149 -36.52 32.18 -9.80
CA PRO A 149 -37.02 33.48 -10.23
C PRO A 149 -37.24 33.47 -11.75
N GLU A 150 -38.49 33.71 -12.17
CA GLU A 150 -38.84 34.01 -13.56
C GLU A 150 -38.29 35.40 -13.92
N GLY A 151 -37.21 35.44 -14.69
CA GLY A 151 -36.61 36.70 -15.15
C GLY A 151 -35.09 36.75 -15.31
N VAL A 152 -34.39 35.61 -15.34
CA VAL A 152 -32.96 35.60 -15.68
C VAL A 152 -32.81 35.87 -17.19
N GLN A 153 -32.54 37.12 -17.55
CA GLN A 153 -32.01 37.44 -18.87
C GLN A 153 -30.62 36.80 -18.98
N VAL A 154 -30.52 35.71 -19.75
CA VAL A 154 -29.23 35.13 -20.14
C VAL A 154 -28.59 36.10 -21.12
N GLN A 155 -27.91 37.13 -20.62
CA GLN A 155 -26.95 37.86 -21.42
C GLN A 155 -25.73 36.96 -21.54
N ALA A 156 -25.49 36.47 -22.76
CA ALA A 156 -24.26 35.76 -23.10
C ALA A 156 -23.08 36.68 -22.77
N VAL A 157 -22.30 36.30 -21.76
CA VAL A 157 -20.98 36.87 -21.56
C VAL A 157 -20.16 36.51 -22.81
N PRO A 158 -19.55 37.48 -23.51
CA PRO A 158 -18.71 37.17 -24.65
C PRO A 158 -17.60 36.22 -24.21
N GLU A 159 -17.36 35.20 -25.03
CA GLU A 159 -16.31 34.20 -24.82
C GLU A 159 -14.98 34.91 -24.48
N PRO A 160 -14.31 34.55 -23.37
CA PRO A 160 -13.04 35.15 -23.05
C PRO A 160 -12.05 34.81 -24.16
N GLN A 161 -11.50 35.83 -24.81
CA GLN A 161 -10.40 35.66 -25.75
C GLN A 161 -9.26 34.91 -25.04
N PRO A 162 -8.58 33.95 -25.70
CA PRO A 162 -7.56 33.14 -25.05
C PRO A 162 -6.43 34.06 -24.58
N VAL A 163 -6.36 34.27 -23.27
CA VAL A 163 -5.19 34.83 -22.62
C VAL A 163 -4.10 33.77 -22.72
N ALA A 164 -2.97 34.12 -23.32
CA ALA A 164 -1.79 33.27 -23.31
C ALA A 164 -1.41 33.02 -21.84
N LEU A 165 -1.69 31.82 -21.34
CA LEU A 165 -1.21 31.35 -20.05
C LEU A 165 0.32 31.31 -20.14
N GLU A 166 0.99 32.19 -19.41
CA GLU A 166 2.43 32.06 -19.20
C GLU A 166 2.68 30.72 -18.50
N GLU A 167 3.46 29.85 -19.14
CA GLU A 167 3.80 28.54 -18.61
C GLU A 167 4.48 28.69 -17.25
N PRO A 168 3.99 28.07 -16.17
CA PRO A 168 4.68 28.13 -14.89
C PRO A 168 6.04 27.45 -15.04
N VAL A 169 7.10 28.18 -14.71
CA VAL A 169 8.48 27.67 -14.71
C VAL A 169 8.51 26.37 -13.92
N SER A 170 8.82 25.30 -14.64
CA SER A 170 8.95 23.94 -14.16
C SER A 170 9.83 23.89 -12.89
N ARG A 171 9.25 23.45 -11.78
CA ARG A 171 9.95 23.16 -10.51
C ARG A 171 10.94 21.99 -10.60
N VAL A 172 11.16 21.42 -11.78
CA VAL A 172 12.04 20.26 -11.98
C VAL A 172 13.53 20.66 -12.04
N ALA A 173 13.86 21.95 -12.09
CA ALA A 173 15.25 22.41 -12.14
C ALA A 173 15.96 22.45 -10.77
N GLU A 174 15.25 22.56 -9.65
CA GLU A 174 15.88 22.71 -8.32
C GLU A 174 16.32 21.38 -7.68
N GLU A 175 15.67 20.25 -7.99
CA GLU A 175 15.98 18.96 -7.34
C GLU A 175 17.31 18.33 -7.79
N LYS A 176 17.79 18.66 -9.00
CA LYS A 176 18.99 18.03 -9.56
C LYS A 176 20.31 18.53 -8.94
N GLU A 177 20.30 19.67 -8.28
CA GLU A 177 21.46 20.16 -7.52
C GLU A 177 21.58 19.52 -6.14
N GLN A 178 20.47 19.23 -5.46
CA GLN A 178 20.51 18.61 -4.12
C GLN A 178 21.05 17.17 -4.14
N GLN A 179 20.73 16.38 -5.16
CA GLN A 179 21.24 15.00 -5.27
C GLN A 179 22.76 14.91 -5.45
N LYS A 180 23.39 15.86 -6.18
CA LYS A 180 24.85 15.85 -6.37
C LYS A 180 25.61 16.13 -5.09
N ASN A 181 25.08 17.01 -4.24
CA ASN A 181 25.76 17.46 -3.03
C ASN A 181 25.76 16.37 -1.94
N ALA A 182 24.70 15.56 -1.86
CA ALA A 182 24.62 14.42 -0.95
C ALA A 182 25.57 13.28 -1.33
N SER A 183 25.72 12.97 -2.63
CA SER A 183 26.64 11.93 -3.10
C SER A 183 28.11 12.28 -2.81
N VAL A 184 28.51 13.55 -2.93
CA VAL A 184 29.88 13.99 -2.62
C VAL A 184 30.20 13.83 -1.13
N GLY A 185 29.25 14.12 -0.24
CA GLY A 185 29.41 13.93 1.21
C GLY A 185 29.60 12.46 1.61
N LEU A 186 28.79 11.56 1.04
CA LEU A 186 28.89 10.13 1.31
C LEU A 186 30.24 9.54 0.86
N ILE A 187 30.68 9.90 -0.35
CA ILE A 187 31.97 9.43 -0.90
C ILE A 187 33.13 9.90 -0.01
N SER A 188 33.09 11.14 0.49
CA SER A 188 34.13 11.66 1.38
C SER A 188 34.21 10.89 2.71
N ILE A 189 33.05 10.55 3.30
CA ILE A 189 32.98 9.74 4.54
C ILE A 189 33.56 8.34 4.32
N ILE A 190 33.20 7.68 3.22
CA ILE A 190 33.70 6.34 2.89
C ILE A 190 35.23 6.35 2.73
N VAL A 191 35.78 7.35 2.03
CA VAL A 191 37.23 7.50 1.85
C VAL A 191 37.95 7.71 3.18
N LEU A 192 37.40 8.52 4.09
CA LEU A 192 37.99 8.73 5.42
C LEU A 192 38.02 7.44 6.26
N ILE A 193 36.96 6.63 6.20
CA ILE A 193 36.89 5.34 6.90
C ILE A 193 37.96 4.39 6.35
N ILE A 194 38.10 4.29 5.03
CA ILE A 194 39.12 3.45 4.39
C ILE A 194 40.54 3.88 4.81
N LEU A 195 40.82 5.18 4.79
CA LEU A 195 42.12 5.70 5.22
C LEU A 195 42.39 5.41 6.70
N ALA A 196 41.38 5.50 7.57
CA ALA A 196 41.52 5.16 8.98
C ALA A 196 41.81 3.67 9.20
N VAL A 197 41.17 2.78 8.45
CA VAL A 197 41.42 1.33 8.49
C VAL A 197 42.83 1.00 7.99
N ILE A 198 43.26 1.62 6.88
CA ILE A 198 44.62 1.46 6.36
C ILE A 198 45.64 1.94 7.40
N ALA A 199 45.46 3.15 7.95
CA ALA A 199 46.33 3.65 9.00
C ALA A 199 46.37 2.70 10.20
N TRP A 200 45.24 2.19 10.66
CA TRP A 200 45.20 1.21 11.75
C TRP A 200 45.96 -0.07 11.44
N LEU A 201 45.89 -0.58 10.20
CA LEU A 201 46.66 -1.76 9.77
C LEU A 201 48.17 -1.52 9.72
N PHE A 202 48.61 -0.30 9.38
CA PHE A 202 50.03 0.05 9.29
C PHE A 202 50.66 0.44 10.65
N PHE A 203 49.85 0.87 11.62
CA PHE A 203 50.29 1.24 12.97
C PHE A 203 50.03 0.15 14.03
N LYS A 204 49.68 -1.06 13.60
CA LYS A 204 49.52 -2.26 14.42
C LYS A 204 50.76 -3.14 14.35
#